data_AF-A0A352SSS9-F1
#
_entry.id   AF-A0A352SSS9-F1
#
_cell.length_a   1.000
_cell.length_b   1.000
_cell.length_c   1.000
_cell.angle_alpha   90.00
_cell.angle_beta   90.00
_cell.angle_gamma   90.00
#
_symmetry.space_group_name_H-M   'P 1'
#
loop_
_entity.id
_entity.type
_entity.pdbx_description
1 polymer ?
#
loop_
_entity_poly.entity_id
_entity_poly.type
_entity_poly.pdbx_seq_one_letter_code
_entity_poly.pdbx_strand_id
1 'polypeptide(L)'
;MASQISTLDSRRRVRRTFGQLAEVAAMPNLIDVQRSSYDTFLQMDIAAHQRDDHGLEETFKSIFPIEDFAGRAKLEFVSYDLETPKYDVEECQQRGLTFASSLKVTLRLEVWEEDEVTGARSIRDIKEQDVYMGDMPLMTSNGTFIVNGTERVIVSQMHRSPGVFFDHDRGKTHASGKLLFAARVIPYRGSWLDFEFDAKDILNVRIDRKRKLPVTTFLMALPNADSLAYQATCAESGEDVDPGRIVGMARDEILQEFYKTVTYKRAKEGWSYEFNADALKGNMLARDLIDAKTNKVVATAGTKMTPRLLRKLADAGIARIFAPDEDLVGRFLADDFVNMQTGEVLAEAGDEISEDILNSMVEAGEAEISVLFVDNVNFGPHLRNTLAADRNNSREEALVDIYRVMRPGEPPTLESAHALFESLFFNSDRYDLSSVGRVKMNSRLELETDDSIRVLRKDDILAILRVLTGLKDGRGEVDD
;
A
#
# COMPACT_ATOMS: atom_id res chain seq x y z
N MET A 1 -39.09 -24.46 -44.46
CA MET A 1 -39.15 -25.80 -45.08
C MET A 1 -37.70 -26.30 -45.10
N ALA A 2 -37.30 -27.46 -44.58
CA ALA A 2 -37.99 -28.72 -44.45
C ALA A 2 -37.63 -29.43 -43.12
N SER A 3 -38.58 -30.24 -42.68
CA SER A 3 -38.51 -31.21 -41.61
C SER A 3 -37.45 -32.28 -41.87
N GLN A 4 -36.48 -32.42 -40.97
CA GLN A 4 -35.84 -33.71 -40.71
C GLN A 4 -36.24 -34.13 -39.29
N ILE A 5 -37.44 -34.68 -39.18
CA ILE A 5 -37.84 -35.44 -38.00
C ILE A 5 -37.59 -36.89 -38.39
N SER A 6 -36.51 -37.48 -37.85
CA SER A 6 -36.27 -38.92 -38.00
C SER A 6 -37.43 -39.65 -37.32
N THR A 7 -38.05 -40.59 -38.03
CA THR A 7 -39.30 -41.25 -37.67
C THR A 7 -39.17 -42.23 -36.50
N LEU A 8 -38.01 -42.29 -35.81
CA LEU A 8 -37.74 -43.16 -34.66
C LEU A 8 -37.84 -42.46 -33.29
N ASP A 9 -37.93 -41.13 -33.24
CA ASP A 9 -38.10 -40.37 -31.98
C ASP A 9 -39.57 -40.06 -31.60
N SER A 10 -40.53 -40.70 -32.28
CA SER A 10 -41.96 -40.38 -32.27
C SER A 10 -42.71 -40.61 -30.93
N ARG A 11 -42.01 -40.97 -29.85
CA ARG A 11 -42.55 -41.03 -28.47
C ARG A 11 -42.05 -39.92 -27.54
N ARG A 12 -41.13 -39.04 -27.98
CA ARG A 12 -40.62 -37.93 -27.16
C ARG A 12 -41.25 -36.60 -27.59
N ARG A 13 -41.67 -35.78 -26.61
CA ARG A 13 -42.28 -34.47 -26.82
C ARG A 13 -41.26 -33.52 -27.49
N VAL A 14 -41.55 -33.05 -28.71
CA VAL A 14 -40.69 -32.10 -29.43
C VAL A 14 -41.04 -30.66 -29.03
N ARG A 15 -40.07 -29.89 -28.53
CA ARG A 15 -40.20 -28.46 -28.23
C ARG A 15 -39.87 -27.65 -29.50
N ARG A 16 -40.80 -26.79 -29.94
CA ARG A 16 -40.53 -25.83 -31.02
C ARG A 16 -39.87 -24.57 -30.44
N THR A 17 -38.73 -24.17 -31.00
CA THR A 17 -37.99 -22.96 -30.62
C THR A 17 -38.14 -21.90 -31.70
N PHE A 18 -38.47 -20.66 -31.33
CA PHE A 18 -38.66 -19.52 -32.24
C PHE A 18 -37.46 -18.55 -32.28
N GLY A 19 -36.39 -18.88 -31.55
CA GLY A 19 -35.15 -18.10 -31.55
C GLY A 19 -34.55 -18.07 -32.95
N GLN A 20 -34.20 -16.86 -33.41
CA GLN A 20 -33.61 -16.64 -34.73
C GLN A 20 -32.07 -16.69 -34.70
N LEU A 21 -31.47 -16.47 -33.51
CA LEU A 21 -30.04 -16.54 -33.30
C LEU A 21 -29.61 -18.00 -33.15
N ALA A 22 -28.50 -18.37 -33.80
CA ALA A 22 -27.87 -19.67 -33.63
C ALA A 22 -27.12 -19.72 -32.29
N GLU A 23 -27.25 -20.82 -31.58
CA GLU A 23 -26.51 -21.07 -30.34
C GLU A 23 -25.04 -21.38 -30.69
N VAL A 24 -24.12 -20.49 -30.30
CA VAL A 24 -22.68 -20.59 -30.64
C VAL A 24 -21.91 -21.42 -29.60
N ALA A 25 -22.41 -21.49 -28.38
CA ALA A 25 -21.84 -22.27 -27.29
C ALA A 25 -22.96 -22.96 -26.51
N ALA A 26 -22.73 -24.20 -26.10
CA ALA A 26 -23.67 -24.93 -25.26
C ALA A 26 -23.77 -24.28 -23.88
N MET A 27 -24.95 -24.37 -23.26
CA MET A 27 -25.14 -23.93 -21.88
C MET A 27 -24.16 -24.68 -20.94
N PRO A 28 -23.32 -23.96 -20.17
CA PRO A 28 -22.39 -24.60 -19.26
C PRO A 28 -23.14 -25.23 -18.09
N ASN A 29 -22.46 -26.12 -17.36
CA ASN A 29 -23.00 -26.67 -16.13
C ASN A 29 -23.11 -25.56 -15.07
N LEU A 30 -24.33 -25.27 -14.62
CA LEU A 30 -24.61 -24.14 -13.72
C LEU A 30 -24.11 -24.36 -12.29
N ILE A 31 -23.89 -25.61 -11.88
CA ILE A 31 -23.35 -25.95 -10.55
C ILE A 31 -21.83 -26.15 -10.55
N ASP A 32 -21.21 -26.08 -11.73
CA ASP A 32 -19.79 -26.43 -11.91
C ASP A 32 -18.89 -25.51 -11.11
N VAL A 33 -19.23 -24.22 -11.03
CA VAL A 33 -18.47 -23.22 -10.26
C VAL A 33 -18.33 -23.61 -8.79
N GLN A 34 -19.38 -24.16 -8.17
CA GLN A 34 -19.32 -24.59 -6.77
C GLN A 34 -18.44 -25.83 -6.63
N ARG A 35 -18.62 -26.80 -7.53
CA ARG A 35 -17.89 -28.06 -7.52
C ARG A 35 -16.41 -27.85 -7.77
N SER A 36 -16.06 -27.16 -8.86
CA SER A 36 -14.68 -26.88 -9.23
C SER A 36 -13.94 -26.10 -8.13
N SER A 37 -14.60 -25.13 -7.49
CA SER A 37 -14.03 -24.38 -6.37
C SER A 37 -13.69 -25.29 -5.19
N TYR A 38 -14.60 -26.21 -4.84
CA TYR A 38 -14.39 -27.11 -3.70
C TYR A 38 -13.39 -28.23 -4.00
N ASP A 39 -13.40 -28.76 -5.22
CA ASP A 39 -12.42 -29.74 -5.70
C ASP A 39 -11.01 -29.14 -5.70
N THR A 40 -10.88 -27.89 -6.14
CA THR A 40 -9.63 -27.11 -6.07
C THR A 40 -9.21 -26.91 -4.61
N PHE A 41 -10.13 -26.58 -3.70
CA PHE A 41 -9.80 -26.41 -2.29
C PHE A 41 -9.26 -27.69 -1.63
N LEU A 42 -9.89 -28.85 -1.88
CA LEU A 42 -9.55 -30.11 -1.24
C LEU A 42 -8.42 -30.90 -1.90
N GLN A 43 -8.23 -30.78 -3.21
CA GLN A 43 -7.29 -31.59 -4.02
C GLN A 43 -7.29 -33.09 -3.66
N MET A 44 -8.46 -33.64 -3.33
CA MET A 44 -8.63 -34.95 -2.69
C MET A 44 -8.08 -36.09 -3.55
N ASP A 45 -8.33 -36.04 -4.86
CA ASP A 45 -7.94 -37.07 -5.83
C ASP A 45 -6.54 -36.84 -6.43
N ILE A 46 -5.80 -35.85 -5.93
CA ILE A 46 -4.46 -35.50 -6.40
C ILE A 46 -3.42 -36.05 -5.42
N ALA A 47 -2.46 -36.81 -5.94
CA ALA A 47 -1.36 -37.35 -5.12
C ALA A 47 -0.55 -36.20 -4.51
N ALA A 48 -0.09 -36.35 -3.27
CA ALA A 48 0.56 -35.27 -2.50
C ALA A 48 1.69 -34.53 -3.27
N HIS A 49 2.51 -35.27 -4.02
CA HIS A 49 3.63 -34.70 -4.81
C HIS A 49 3.21 -33.95 -6.09
N GLN A 50 1.94 -34.03 -6.48
CA GLN A 50 1.36 -33.37 -7.66
C GLN A 50 0.37 -32.27 -7.26
N ARG A 51 0.15 -32.04 -5.96
CA ARG A 51 -0.72 -30.97 -5.50
C ARG A 51 -0.08 -29.63 -5.77
N ASP A 52 -0.90 -28.71 -6.25
CA ASP A 52 -0.52 -27.32 -6.42
C ASP A 52 -0.65 -26.58 -5.09
N ASP A 53 0.05 -25.46 -4.94
CA ASP A 53 0.02 -24.62 -3.73
C ASP A 53 -1.24 -23.76 -3.65
N HIS A 54 -2.40 -24.41 -3.47
CA HIS A 54 -3.69 -23.76 -3.25
C HIS A 54 -4.58 -24.57 -2.30
N GLY A 55 -5.59 -23.92 -1.71
CA GLY A 55 -6.57 -24.58 -0.84
C GLY A 55 -5.96 -25.07 0.48
N LEU A 56 -6.19 -26.34 0.83
CA LEU A 56 -5.62 -26.93 2.04
C LEU A 56 -4.08 -26.96 2.03
N GLU A 57 -3.46 -27.20 0.88
CA GLU A 57 -2.00 -27.27 0.74
C GLU A 57 -1.36 -25.92 1.07
N GLU A 58 -1.85 -24.82 0.47
CA GLU A 58 -1.40 -23.46 0.77
C GLU A 58 -1.64 -23.11 2.25
N THR A 59 -2.80 -23.50 2.79
CA THR A 59 -3.15 -23.20 4.19
C THR A 59 -2.14 -23.85 5.15
N PHE A 60 -1.81 -25.12 4.95
CA PHE A 60 -0.81 -25.78 5.79
C PHE A 60 0.59 -25.20 5.60
N LYS A 61 1.04 -24.98 4.35
CA LYS A 61 2.34 -24.34 4.07
C LYS A 61 2.47 -22.91 4.60
N SER A 62 1.35 -22.21 4.77
CA SER A 62 1.35 -20.85 5.34
C SER A 62 1.56 -20.83 6.85
N ILE A 63 1.25 -21.92 7.55
CA ILE A 63 1.35 -22.03 9.01
C ILE A 63 2.62 -22.79 9.42
N PHE A 64 3.01 -23.78 8.63
CA PHE A 64 4.17 -24.62 8.87
C PHE A 64 5.36 -24.16 8.03
N PRO A 65 6.59 -24.20 8.57
CA PRO A 65 6.95 -24.83 9.84
C PRO A 65 6.66 -23.96 11.07
N ILE A 66 6.33 -24.62 12.18
CA ILE A 66 6.21 -23.98 13.50
C ILE A 66 7.46 -24.29 14.30
N GLU A 67 8.18 -23.26 14.73
CA GLU A 67 9.40 -23.39 15.52
C GLU A 67 9.17 -23.00 16.98
N ASP A 68 9.82 -23.71 17.90
CA ASP A 68 9.88 -23.31 19.31
C ASP A 68 10.67 -22.00 19.45
N PHE A 69 10.33 -21.17 20.44
CA PHE A 69 11.01 -19.90 20.71
C PHE A 69 12.52 -20.06 20.96
N ALA A 70 12.93 -21.20 21.50
CA ALA A 70 14.32 -21.53 21.74
C ALA A 70 15.00 -22.22 20.53
N GLY A 71 14.30 -22.42 19.42
CA GLY A 71 14.82 -23.10 18.22
C GLY A 71 15.18 -24.58 18.43
N ARG A 72 14.70 -25.21 19.52
CA ARG A 72 15.03 -26.61 19.86
C ARG A 72 14.14 -27.63 19.18
N ALA A 73 12.99 -27.21 18.68
CA ALA A 73 12.05 -28.10 17.99
C ALA A 73 11.36 -27.35 16.85
N LYS A 74 11.07 -28.09 15.78
CA LYS A 74 10.37 -27.61 14.58
C LYS A 74 9.36 -28.66 14.18
N LEU A 75 8.14 -28.21 13.96
CA LEU A 75 7.06 -29.01 13.45
C LEU A 75 6.87 -28.65 11.99
N GLU A 76 7.01 -29.62 11.09
CA GLU A 76 6.86 -29.47 9.66
C GLU A 76 5.61 -30.20 9.16
N PHE A 77 4.98 -29.61 8.14
CA PHE A 77 3.92 -30.25 7.38
C PHE A 77 4.51 -31.08 6.23
N VAL A 78 4.13 -32.35 6.14
CA VAL A 78 4.60 -33.26 5.08
C VAL A 78 3.51 -33.45 4.02
N SER A 79 2.30 -33.85 4.45
CA SER A 79 1.16 -34.09 3.56
C SER A 79 -0.14 -34.19 4.35
N TYR A 80 -1.27 -34.16 3.65
CA TYR A 80 -2.57 -34.54 4.23
C TYR A 80 -3.29 -35.59 3.39
N ASP A 81 -4.13 -36.37 4.05
CA ASP A 81 -4.99 -37.38 3.45
C ASP A 81 -6.42 -37.22 3.97
N LEU A 82 -7.38 -37.41 3.08
CA LEU A 82 -8.82 -37.38 3.38
C LEU A 82 -9.34 -38.81 3.28
N GLU A 83 -9.68 -39.40 4.42
CA GLU A 83 -10.16 -40.79 4.44
C GLU A 83 -11.50 -40.92 3.73
N THR A 84 -11.82 -42.12 3.26
CA THR A 84 -13.16 -42.39 2.73
C THR A 84 -14.22 -42.11 3.80
N PRO A 85 -15.30 -41.38 3.46
CA PRO A 85 -16.36 -41.06 4.42
C PRO A 85 -16.97 -42.35 4.99
N LYS A 86 -17.21 -42.36 6.30
CA LYS A 86 -17.71 -43.54 7.04
C LYS A 86 -19.13 -43.93 6.65
N TYR A 87 -19.91 -42.97 6.17
CA TYR A 87 -21.32 -43.10 5.81
C TYR A 87 -21.54 -42.43 4.47
N ASP A 88 -22.50 -42.94 3.69
CA ASP A 88 -22.92 -42.28 2.46
C ASP A 88 -23.92 -41.14 2.71
N VAL A 89 -24.32 -40.46 1.63
CA VAL A 89 -25.23 -39.31 1.68
C VAL A 89 -26.61 -39.68 2.24
N GLU A 90 -27.15 -40.85 1.87
CA GLU A 90 -28.49 -41.28 2.28
C GLU A 90 -28.52 -41.66 3.76
N GLU A 91 -27.49 -42.37 4.24
CA GLU A 91 -27.30 -42.71 5.64
C GLU A 91 -27.16 -41.45 6.51
N CYS A 92 -26.38 -40.47 6.06
CA CYS A 92 -26.23 -39.19 6.76
C CYS A 92 -27.56 -38.45 6.89
N GLN A 93 -28.38 -38.43 5.83
CA GLN A 93 -29.72 -37.81 5.86
C GLN A 93 -30.66 -38.52 6.84
N GLN A 94 -30.75 -39.85 6.78
CA GLN A 94 -31.65 -40.62 7.63
C GLN A 94 -31.28 -40.57 9.11
N ARG A 95 -29.96 -40.59 9.41
CA ARG A 95 -29.43 -40.64 10.77
C ARG A 95 -29.18 -39.27 11.39
N GLY A 96 -29.37 -38.18 10.64
CA GLY A 96 -29.11 -36.83 11.14
C GLY A 96 -27.61 -36.52 11.30
N LEU A 97 -26.74 -37.14 10.50
CA LEU A 97 -25.28 -36.96 10.57
C LEU A 97 -24.79 -35.97 9.49
N THR A 98 -23.58 -35.46 9.66
CA THR A 98 -22.90 -34.66 8.63
C THR A 98 -22.13 -35.59 7.69
N PHE A 99 -22.27 -35.40 6.38
CA PHE A 99 -21.49 -36.13 5.38
C PHE A 99 -20.08 -35.53 5.31
N ALA A 100 -19.09 -36.25 5.82
CA ALA A 100 -17.74 -35.74 6.00
C ALA A 100 -16.67 -36.85 5.88
N SER A 101 -15.46 -36.43 5.54
CA SER A 101 -14.25 -37.24 5.52
C SER A 101 -13.32 -36.84 6.66
N SER A 102 -12.66 -37.80 7.29
CA SER A 102 -11.68 -37.52 8.34
C SER A 102 -10.37 -37.03 7.72
N LEU A 103 -9.95 -35.81 8.07
CA LEU A 103 -8.70 -35.20 7.64
C LEU A 103 -7.56 -35.65 8.55
N LYS A 104 -6.60 -36.38 7.97
CA LYS A 104 -5.34 -36.76 8.61
C LYS A 104 -4.21 -35.96 8.00
N VAL A 105 -3.35 -35.42 8.84
CA VAL A 105 -2.20 -34.63 8.42
C VAL A 105 -0.93 -35.31 8.94
N THR A 106 -0.04 -35.66 8.04
CA THR A 106 1.28 -36.19 8.36
C THR A 106 2.19 -35.02 8.74
N LEU A 107 2.58 -35.00 10.01
CA LEU A 107 3.46 -33.98 10.56
C LEU A 107 4.79 -34.61 10.96
N ARG A 108 5.87 -33.86 10.77
CA ARG A 108 7.22 -34.25 11.18
C ARG A 108 7.71 -33.31 12.28
N LEU A 109 8.01 -33.88 13.45
CA LEU A 109 8.66 -33.16 14.55
C LEU A 109 10.15 -33.46 14.54
N GLU A 110 10.95 -32.42 14.30
CA GLU A 110 12.40 -32.45 14.42
C GLU A 110 12.82 -31.82 15.75
N VAL A 111 13.65 -32.50 16.53
CA VAL A 111 14.18 -32.01 17.80
C VAL A 111 15.70 -31.91 17.70
N TRP A 112 16.24 -30.73 17.98
CA TRP A 112 17.68 -30.49 18.02
C TRP A 112 18.23 -30.56 19.44
N GLU A 113 19.46 -31.03 19.52
CA GLU A 113 20.30 -30.94 20.70
C GLU A 113 21.50 -30.06 20.36
N GLU A 114 21.73 -29.06 21.20
CA GLU A 114 22.84 -28.13 21.09
C GLU A 114 23.92 -28.56 22.08
N ASP A 115 25.13 -28.79 21.57
CA ASP A 115 26.29 -29.10 22.42
C ASP A 115 26.80 -27.80 23.08
N GLU A 116 26.66 -27.72 24.41
CA GLU A 116 27.03 -26.55 25.22
C GLU A 116 28.51 -26.12 25.06
N VAL A 117 29.39 -27.01 24.56
CA VAL A 117 30.82 -26.73 24.41
C VAL A 117 31.17 -26.26 22.99
N THR A 118 30.49 -26.76 21.97
CA THR A 118 30.84 -26.50 20.56
C THR A 118 29.85 -25.60 19.83
N GLY A 119 28.65 -25.36 20.40
CA GLY A 119 27.56 -24.63 19.75
C GLY A 119 27.01 -25.33 18.52
N ALA A 120 27.43 -26.58 18.26
CA ALA A 120 26.98 -27.35 17.12
C ALA A 120 25.58 -27.91 17.38
N ARG A 121 24.64 -27.61 16.46
CA ARG A 121 23.29 -28.17 16.48
C ARG A 121 23.29 -29.53 15.79
N SER A 122 22.82 -30.56 16.49
CA SER A 122 22.64 -31.90 15.94
C SER A 122 21.18 -32.34 16.06
N ILE A 123 20.68 -33.09 15.08
CA ILE A 123 19.33 -33.63 15.13
C ILE A 123 19.34 -34.79 16.11
N ARG A 124 18.57 -34.65 17.20
CA ARG A 124 18.43 -35.67 18.24
C ARG A 124 17.40 -36.73 17.84
N ASP A 125 16.25 -36.29 17.33
CA ASP A 125 15.10 -37.14 17.05
C ASP A 125 14.26 -36.57 15.91
N ILE A 126 13.75 -37.44 15.05
CA ILE A 126 12.78 -37.10 14.00
C ILE A 126 11.61 -38.05 14.16
N LYS A 127 10.42 -37.50 14.44
CA LYS A 127 9.17 -38.28 14.53
C LYS A 127 8.19 -37.81 13.48
N GLU A 128 7.82 -38.70 12.59
CA GLU A 128 6.75 -38.47 11.62
C GLU A 128 5.51 -39.23 12.06
N GLN A 129 4.36 -38.55 12.12
CA GLN A 129 3.11 -39.15 12.58
C GLN A 129 1.91 -38.52 11.87
N ASP A 130 0.93 -39.37 11.55
CA ASP A 130 -0.39 -38.94 11.09
C ASP A 130 -1.24 -38.49 12.28
N VAL A 131 -1.64 -37.23 12.25
CA VAL A 131 -2.48 -36.59 13.26
C VAL A 131 -3.85 -36.32 12.67
N TYR A 132 -4.91 -36.76 13.35
CA TYR A 132 -6.28 -36.41 12.99
C TYR A 132 -6.56 -34.94 13.33
N MET A 133 -6.93 -34.14 12.33
CA MET A 133 -7.16 -32.70 12.45
C MET A 133 -8.65 -32.31 12.47
N GLY A 134 -9.55 -33.24 12.21
CA GLY A 134 -10.99 -33.00 12.19
C GLY A 134 -11.68 -33.66 11.01
N ASP A 135 -13.01 -33.54 10.97
CA ASP A 135 -13.82 -34.03 9.87
C ASP A 135 -14.16 -32.87 8.91
N MET A 136 -13.85 -33.04 7.63
CA MET A 136 -14.13 -32.10 6.55
C MET A 136 -15.44 -32.46 5.86
N PRO A 137 -16.49 -31.61 5.90
CA PRO A 137 -17.75 -31.87 5.21
C PRO A 137 -17.53 -32.02 3.70
N LEU A 138 -18.02 -33.10 3.09
CA LEU A 138 -17.84 -33.33 1.66
C LEU A 138 -19.02 -32.77 0.85
N MET A 139 -18.73 -32.28 -0.35
CA MET A 139 -19.74 -31.82 -1.29
C MET A 139 -20.36 -33.03 -2.03
N THR A 140 -21.68 -33.03 -2.16
CA THR A 140 -22.41 -34.04 -2.94
C THR A 140 -22.25 -33.80 -4.45
N SER A 141 -22.68 -34.75 -5.27
CA SER A 141 -22.71 -34.62 -6.74
C SER A 141 -23.56 -33.45 -7.25
N ASN A 142 -24.50 -32.95 -6.43
CA ASN A 142 -25.39 -31.84 -6.74
C ASN A 142 -24.82 -30.47 -6.33
N GLY A 143 -23.62 -30.41 -5.74
CA GLY A 143 -23.04 -29.15 -5.25
C GLY A 143 -23.56 -28.70 -3.89
N THR A 144 -24.06 -29.63 -3.07
CA THR A 144 -24.65 -29.36 -1.75
C THR A 144 -23.86 -30.06 -0.65
N PHE A 145 -24.13 -29.72 0.61
CA PHE A 145 -23.52 -30.35 1.79
C PHE A 145 -24.62 -30.94 2.68
N ILE A 146 -24.39 -32.11 3.27
CA ILE A 146 -25.27 -32.65 4.30
C ILE A 146 -24.70 -32.29 5.67
N VAL A 147 -25.40 -31.43 6.41
CA VAL A 147 -25.02 -31.02 7.77
C VAL A 147 -26.16 -31.39 8.72
N ASN A 148 -25.88 -32.24 9.71
CA ASN A 148 -26.87 -32.78 10.64
C ASN A 148 -28.11 -33.38 9.92
N GLY A 149 -27.88 -34.15 8.86
CA GLY A 149 -28.90 -34.76 8.01
C GLY A 149 -29.67 -33.80 7.09
N THR A 150 -29.37 -32.50 7.14
CA THR A 150 -30.04 -31.49 6.30
C THR A 150 -29.14 -31.06 5.15
N GLU A 151 -29.71 -30.98 3.96
CA GLU A 151 -29.01 -30.48 2.78
C GLU A 151 -28.88 -28.94 2.84
N ARG A 152 -27.66 -28.45 2.61
CA ARG A 152 -27.29 -27.05 2.66
C ARG A 152 -26.48 -26.65 1.43
N VAL A 153 -26.55 -25.38 1.08
CA VAL A 153 -25.78 -24.79 -0.02
C VAL A 153 -24.97 -23.63 0.53
N ILE A 154 -23.72 -23.52 0.08
CA ILE A 154 -22.88 -22.34 0.32
C ILE A 154 -23.04 -21.41 -0.87
N VAL A 155 -23.40 -20.15 -0.60
CA VAL A 155 -23.59 -19.13 -1.64
C VAL A 155 -22.29 -18.38 -1.82
N SER A 156 -21.88 -18.18 -3.07
CA SER A 156 -20.72 -17.34 -3.40
C SER A 156 -20.93 -15.93 -2.89
N GLN A 157 -20.01 -15.46 -2.05
CA GLN A 157 -20.04 -14.10 -1.54
C GLN A 157 -19.38 -13.14 -2.54
N MET A 158 -20.00 -11.98 -2.75
CA MET A 158 -19.36 -10.86 -3.44
C MET A 158 -18.87 -9.87 -2.39
N HIS A 159 -17.55 -9.71 -2.29
CA HIS A 159 -16.92 -8.70 -1.44
C HIS A 159 -15.96 -7.85 -2.28
N ARG A 160 -15.53 -6.71 -1.73
CA ARG A 160 -14.49 -5.90 -2.37
C ARG A 160 -13.20 -6.71 -2.40
N SER A 161 -12.55 -6.74 -3.56
CA SER A 161 -11.23 -7.35 -3.68
C SER A 161 -10.22 -6.62 -2.80
N PRO A 162 -9.18 -7.28 -2.30
CA PRO A 162 -8.03 -6.61 -1.73
C PRO A 162 -7.38 -5.62 -2.71
N GLY A 163 -6.65 -4.64 -2.19
CA GLY A 163 -5.95 -3.61 -2.96
C GLY A 163 -6.18 -2.19 -2.44
N VAL A 164 -5.78 -1.20 -3.23
CA VAL A 164 -6.01 0.22 -2.95
C VAL A 164 -7.20 0.76 -3.74
N PHE A 165 -7.97 1.64 -3.10
CA PHE A 165 -9.12 2.32 -3.68
C PHE A 165 -9.04 3.81 -3.41
N PHE A 166 -9.30 4.63 -4.42
CA PHE A 166 -9.37 6.09 -4.31
C PHE A 166 -10.82 6.53 -4.48
N ASP A 167 -11.35 7.30 -3.55
CA ASP A 167 -12.74 7.78 -3.58
C ASP A 167 -12.81 9.23 -3.10
N HIS A 168 -13.96 9.87 -3.28
CA HIS A 168 -14.28 11.13 -2.67
C HIS A 168 -15.71 11.14 -2.14
N ASP A 169 -15.97 11.97 -1.13
CA ASP A 169 -17.27 12.05 -0.47
C ASP A 169 -18.41 12.66 -1.32
N ARG A 170 -18.15 12.96 -2.60
CA ARG A 170 -19.05 13.68 -3.53
C ARG A 170 -19.58 14.99 -2.93
N GLY A 171 -18.81 15.62 -2.04
CA GLY A 171 -19.15 16.89 -1.39
C GLY A 171 -20.25 16.78 -0.35
N LYS A 172 -20.57 15.57 0.14
CA LYS A 172 -21.64 15.34 1.11
C LYS A 172 -21.24 15.66 2.55
N THR A 173 -19.94 15.57 2.90
CA THR A 173 -19.50 15.64 4.29
C THR A 173 -19.36 17.07 4.78
N HIS A 174 -18.88 17.98 3.92
CA HIS A 174 -18.66 19.37 4.28
C HIS A 174 -19.69 20.29 3.65
N ALA A 175 -20.26 21.22 4.42
CA ALA A 175 -21.33 22.12 3.98
C ALA A 175 -20.95 23.01 2.78
N SER A 176 -19.65 23.25 2.55
CA SER A 176 -19.18 24.00 1.38
C SER A 176 -19.27 23.21 0.07
N GLY A 177 -19.63 21.93 0.09
CA GLY A 177 -19.61 21.04 -1.07
C GLY A 177 -18.19 20.67 -1.55
N LYS A 178 -17.17 20.96 -0.74
CA LYS A 178 -15.77 20.64 -1.05
C LYS A 178 -15.59 19.12 -1.06
N LEU A 179 -14.99 18.61 -2.14
CA LEU A 179 -14.67 17.20 -2.26
C LEU A 179 -13.54 16.83 -1.30
N LEU A 180 -13.78 15.82 -0.48
CA LEU A 180 -12.78 15.20 0.39
C LEU A 180 -12.35 13.89 -0.25
N PHE A 181 -11.13 13.87 -0.76
CA PHE A 181 -10.52 12.68 -1.34
C PHE A 181 -9.95 11.78 -0.25
N ALA A 182 -10.04 10.47 -0.47
CA ALA A 182 -9.49 9.45 0.39
C ALA A 182 -8.91 8.31 -0.44
N ALA A 183 -7.88 7.66 0.11
CA ALA A 183 -7.36 6.40 -0.38
C ALA A 183 -7.51 5.34 0.73
N ARG A 184 -7.98 4.14 0.38
CA ARG A 184 -8.18 3.04 1.31
C ARG A 184 -7.46 1.81 0.81
N VAL A 185 -6.58 1.26 1.64
CA VAL A 185 -5.91 -0.02 1.43
C VAL A 185 -6.65 -1.10 2.19
N ILE A 186 -7.19 -2.07 1.45
CA ILE A 186 -7.91 -3.23 1.98
C ILE A 186 -7.01 -4.46 1.79
N PRO A 187 -6.45 -5.04 2.87
CA PRO A 187 -5.76 -6.31 2.76
C PRO A 187 -6.74 -7.48 2.66
N TYR A 188 -6.23 -8.63 2.22
CA TYR A 188 -6.92 -9.91 2.38
C TYR A 188 -6.97 -10.30 3.86
N ARG A 189 -5.86 -10.09 4.57
CA ARG A 189 -5.72 -10.30 6.02
C ARG A 189 -4.79 -9.24 6.61
N GLY A 190 -5.18 -8.66 7.74
CA GLY A 190 -4.39 -7.62 8.43
C GLY A 190 -5.14 -6.32 8.63
N SER A 191 -4.42 -5.28 9.05
CA SER A 191 -4.99 -3.97 9.39
C SER A 191 -5.34 -3.12 8.17
N TRP A 192 -6.45 -2.41 8.23
CA TRP A 192 -6.85 -1.48 7.16
C TRP A 192 -6.10 -0.17 7.31
N LEU A 193 -5.69 0.42 6.19
CA LEU A 193 -4.98 1.70 6.14
C LEU A 193 -5.77 2.69 5.28
N ASP A 194 -6.29 3.74 5.93
CA ASP A 194 -7.07 4.80 5.28
C ASP A 194 -6.27 6.11 5.30
N PHE A 195 -6.12 6.76 4.15
CA PHE A 195 -5.63 8.13 4.02
C PHE A 195 -6.77 9.04 3.59
N GLU A 196 -6.97 10.18 4.25
CA GLU A 196 -8.10 11.05 3.97
C GLU A 196 -7.76 12.53 4.17
N PHE A 197 -8.22 13.37 3.25
CA PHE A 197 -8.21 14.82 3.41
C PHE A 197 -9.34 15.27 4.34
N ASP A 198 -9.03 16.22 5.21
CA ASP A 198 -10.05 16.95 5.96
C ASP A 198 -10.50 18.23 5.24
N ALA A 199 -11.44 18.96 5.85
CA ALA A 199 -11.93 20.21 5.29
C ALA A 199 -10.87 21.32 5.23
N LYS A 200 -9.81 21.23 6.03
CA LYS A 200 -8.68 22.16 6.11
C LYS A 200 -7.53 21.79 5.16
N ASP A 201 -7.72 20.79 4.30
CA ASP A 201 -6.69 20.22 3.42
C ASP A 201 -5.50 19.59 4.17
N ILE A 202 -5.71 19.17 5.42
CA ILE A 202 -4.75 18.37 6.16
C ILE A 202 -4.96 16.91 5.79
N LEU A 203 -3.89 16.25 5.38
CA LEU A 203 -3.88 14.85 5.00
C LEU A 203 -3.65 13.98 6.24
N ASN A 204 -4.62 13.15 6.56
CA ASN A 204 -4.58 12.30 7.74
C ASN A 204 -4.50 10.82 7.36
N VAL A 205 -3.88 10.03 8.22
CA VAL A 205 -3.90 8.57 8.18
C VAL A 205 -4.78 8.02 9.30
N ARG A 206 -5.37 6.85 9.06
CA ARG A 206 -6.17 6.12 10.03
C ARG A 206 -5.94 4.62 9.88
N ILE A 207 -5.52 3.98 10.96
CA ILE A 207 -5.30 2.54 11.03
C ILE A 207 -6.53 1.89 11.69
N ASP A 208 -7.11 0.86 11.07
CA ASP A 208 -8.28 0.12 11.57
C ASP A 208 -9.46 1.01 12.02
N ARG A 209 -9.68 2.10 11.28
CA ARG A 209 -10.72 3.09 11.57
C ARG A 209 -10.61 3.77 12.95
N LYS A 210 -9.45 3.75 13.60
CA LYS A 210 -9.17 4.41 14.88
C LYS A 210 -9.02 5.94 14.76
N ARG A 211 -8.37 6.60 15.72
CA ARG A 211 -8.14 8.05 15.73
C ARG A 211 -7.30 8.47 14.52
N LYS A 212 -7.60 9.63 13.95
CA LYS A 212 -6.80 10.25 12.88
C LYS A 212 -5.44 10.68 13.43
N LEU A 213 -4.40 10.48 12.63
CA LEU A 213 -3.07 11.04 12.82
C LEU A 213 -2.70 11.82 11.55
N PRO A 214 -1.86 12.88 11.62
CA PRO A 214 -1.26 13.46 10.43
C PRO A 214 -0.52 12.39 9.62
N VAL A 215 -0.61 12.42 8.29
CA VAL A 215 0.07 11.41 7.46
C VAL A 215 1.60 11.49 7.61
N THR A 216 2.12 12.67 7.92
CA THR A 216 3.54 12.93 8.17
C THR A 216 4.05 12.14 9.38
N THR A 217 3.21 11.90 10.40
CA THR A 217 3.54 11.03 11.53
C THR A 217 3.82 9.61 11.04
N PHE A 218 3.01 9.11 10.09
CA PHE A 218 3.24 7.80 9.50
C PHE A 218 4.49 7.77 8.63
N LEU A 219 4.75 8.81 7.85
CA LEU A 219 5.96 8.92 7.03
C LEU A 219 7.24 8.97 7.88
N MET A 220 7.23 9.73 8.99
CA MET A 220 8.34 9.77 9.95
C MET A 220 8.57 8.41 10.63
N ALA A 221 7.55 7.55 10.73
CA ALA A 221 7.73 6.18 11.26
C ALA A 221 8.42 5.24 10.24
N LEU A 222 8.31 5.52 8.94
CA LEU A 222 8.95 4.74 7.88
C LEU A 222 10.46 5.01 7.85
N PRO A 223 11.31 3.98 7.60
CA PRO A 223 12.75 4.15 7.52
C PRO A 223 13.16 5.08 6.35
N ASN A 224 14.18 5.91 6.57
CA ASN A 224 14.83 6.67 5.50
C ASN A 224 15.68 5.77 4.59
N ALA A 225 16.23 6.33 3.51
CA ALA A 225 17.07 5.60 2.55
C ALA A 225 18.30 4.92 3.21
N ASP A 226 18.98 5.63 4.12
CA ASP A 226 20.16 5.09 4.83
C ASP A 226 19.79 3.91 5.74
N SER A 227 18.65 4.00 6.42
CA SER A 227 18.17 2.92 7.28
C SER A 227 17.71 1.71 6.49
N LEU A 228 17.12 1.91 5.31
CA LEU A 228 16.81 0.82 4.40
C LEU A 228 18.09 0.12 3.90
N ALA A 229 19.13 0.88 3.57
CA ALA A 229 20.43 0.32 3.19
C ALA A 229 21.08 -0.46 4.34
N TYR A 230 20.97 0.06 5.57
CA TYR A 230 21.40 -0.65 6.78
C TYR A 230 20.64 -1.96 6.96
N GLN A 231 19.31 -1.93 6.87
CA GLN A 231 18.46 -3.12 6.96
C GLN A 231 18.80 -4.16 5.89
N ALA A 232 19.04 -3.74 4.65
CA ALA A 232 19.46 -4.63 3.57
C ALA A 232 20.83 -5.27 3.87
N THR A 233 21.78 -4.49 4.39
CA THR A 233 23.11 -5.00 4.78
C THR A 233 23.00 -6.03 5.90
N CYS A 234 22.17 -5.78 6.93
CA CYS A 234 21.90 -6.73 8.01
C CYS A 234 21.23 -8.01 7.49
N ALA A 235 20.29 -7.90 6.55
CA ALA A 235 19.64 -9.05 5.93
C ALA A 235 20.64 -9.90 5.12
N GLU A 236 21.61 -9.28 4.45
CA GLU A 236 22.68 -9.97 3.73
C GLU A 236 23.71 -10.63 4.67
N SER A 237 24.02 -9.99 5.80
CA SER A 237 24.96 -10.53 6.80
C SER A 237 24.32 -11.54 7.75
N GLY A 238 22.99 -11.61 7.81
CA GLY A 238 22.23 -12.42 8.77
C GLY A 238 22.26 -11.86 10.20
N GLU A 239 22.56 -10.58 10.37
CA GLU A 239 22.57 -9.89 11.66
C GLU A 239 21.18 -9.31 12.00
N ASP A 240 20.84 -9.31 13.29
CA ASP A 240 19.60 -8.69 13.76
C ASP A 240 19.67 -7.16 13.63
N VAL A 241 18.60 -6.57 13.09
CA VAL A 241 18.49 -5.12 12.94
C VAL A 241 18.21 -4.48 14.29
N ASP A 242 19.17 -3.71 14.82
CA ASP A 242 18.95 -2.84 15.98
C ASP A 242 17.91 -1.75 15.68
N PRO A 243 16.74 -1.74 16.34
CA PRO A 243 15.69 -0.74 16.12
C PRO A 243 16.12 0.69 16.41
N GLY A 244 17.07 0.89 17.34
CA GLY A 244 17.56 2.21 17.74
C GLY A 244 18.44 2.89 16.68
N ARG A 245 18.96 2.13 15.72
CA ARG A 245 19.75 2.66 14.59
C ARG A 245 18.90 3.06 13.40
N ILE A 246 17.63 2.67 13.37
CA ILE A 246 16.73 2.98 12.27
C ILE A 246 16.18 4.40 12.46
N VAL A 247 16.57 5.27 11.55
CA VAL A 247 16.08 6.66 11.47
C VAL A 247 14.92 6.73 10.49
N GLY A 248 13.93 7.55 10.83
CA GLY A 248 12.76 7.75 9.99
C GLY A 248 12.98 8.75 8.87
N MET A 249 11.99 8.89 8.01
CA MET A 249 12.00 9.97 7.02
C MET A 249 12.04 11.32 7.73
N ALA A 250 13.06 12.12 7.42
CA ALA A 250 13.18 13.48 7.92
C ALA A 250 12.25 14.44 7.17
N ARG A 251 12.09 15.66 7.69
CA ARG A 251 11.15 16.65 7.15
C ARG A 251 11.48 17.03 5.70
N ASP A 252 12.75 17.26 5.43
CA ASP A 252 13.31 17.53 4.10
C ASP A 252 13.09 16.33 3.16
N GLU A 253 13.40 15.09 3.57
CA GLU A 253 13.16 13.89 2.75
C GLU A 253 11.68 13.76 2.38
N ILE A 254 10.77 13.96 3.34
CA ILE A 254 9.33 13.94 3.08
C ILE A 254 8.97 15.01 2.05
N LEU A 255 9.47 16.24 2.19
CA LEU A 255 9.13 17.30 1.26
C LEU A 255 9.71 17.07 -0.14
N GLN A 256 10.97 16.62 -0.25
CA GLN A 256 11.62 16.31 -1.51
C GLN A 256 10.93 15.16 -2.28
N GLU A 257 10.31 14.21 -1.56
CA GLU A 257 9.59 13.09 -2.18
C GLU A 257 8.30 13.52 -2.91
N PHE A 258 7.65 14.59 -2.44
CA PHE A 258 6.34 15.03 -2.96
C PHE A 258 6.35 16.37 -3.69
N TYR A 259 7.37 17.20 -3.49
CA TYR A 259 7.49 18.51 -4.09
C TYR A 259 8.72 18.61 -4.98
N LYS A 260 8.59 19.37 -6.07
CA LYS A 260 9.76 19.82 -6.82
C LYS A 260 10.38 21.01 -6.07
N THR A 261 11.69 21.14 -6.15
CA THR A 261 12.43 22.25 -5.54
C THR A 261 12.91 23.22 -6.62
N VAL A 262 12.89 24.50 -6.31
CA VAL A 262 13.47 25.58 -7.13
C VAL A 262 14.60 26.21 -6.34
N THR A 263 15.81 26.15 -6.89
CA THR A 263 17.00 26.75 -6.26
C THR A 263 17.18 28.21 -6.72
N TYR A 264 17.09 29.12 -5.76
CA TYR A 264 17.40 30.52 -5.91
C TYR A 264 18.87 30.77 -5.59
N LYS A 265 19.58 31.47 -6.46
CA LYS A 265 20.98 31.86 -6.26
C LYS A 265 21.09 33.36 -6.09
N ARG A 266 21.88 33.80 -5.11
CA ARG A 266 22.06 35.22 -4.79
C ARG A 266 22.65 35.97 -6.00
N ALA A 267 22.05 37.09 -6.33
CA ALA A 267 22.54 38.05 -7.32
C ALA A 267 23.06 39.32 -6.62
N LYS A 268 23.52 40.33 -7.36
CA LYS A 268 24.02 41.59 -6.77
C LYS A 268 22.98 42.29 -5.90
N GLU A 269 21.72 42.29 -6.32
CA GLU A 269 20.58 42.89 -5.62
C GLU A 269 19.40 41.95 -5.80
N GLY A 270 19.14 41.01 -4.89
CA GLY A 270 18.08 40.00 -5.02
C GLY A 270 18.58 38.59 -5.37
N TRP A 271 17.74 37.81 -6.03
CA TRP A 271 17.96 36.40 -6.34
C TRP A 271 17.75 36.11 -7.81
N SER A 272 18.12 34.90 -8.24
CA SER A 272 17.79 34.39 -9.55
C SER A 272 17.46 32.91 -9.48
N TYR A 273 16.55 32.43 -10.31
CA TYR A 273 16.19 31.01 -10.41
C TYR A 273 16.19 30.55 -11.87
N GLU A 274 16.21 29.24 -12.10
CA GLU A 274 16.25 28.67 -13.44
C GLU A 274 14.91 28.85 -14.18
N PHE A 275 14.98 29.23 -15.45
CA PHE A 275 13.79 29.34 -16.30
C PHE A 275 13.21 27.95 -16.58
N ASN A 276 12.01 27.69 -16.08
CA ASN A 276 11.26 26.46 -16.36
C ASN A 276 9.94 26.80 -17.06
N ALA A 277 9.84 26.43 -18.34
CA ALA A 277 8.68 26.71 -19.17
C ALA A 277 7.41 25.99 -18.67
N ASP A 278 7.54 24.77 -18.19
CA ASP A 278 6.40 23.98 -17.72
C ASP A 278 5.85 24.52 -16.40
N ALA A 279 6.73 24.98 -15.51
CA ALA A 279 6.36 25.59 -14.23
C ALA A 279 5.61 26.92 -14.40
N LEU A 280 5.95 27.70 -15.43
CA LEU A 280 5.31 28.98 -15.71
C LEU A 280 4.05 28.84 -16.58
N LYS A 281 3.79 27.66 -17.14
CA LYS A 281 2.71 27.43 -18.11
C LYS A 281 1.34 27.71 -17.51
N GLY A 282 0.61 28.63 -18.15
CA GLY A 282 -0.75 28.98 -17.74
C GLY A 282 -0.84 30.02 -16.63
N ASN A 283 0.27 30.29 -15.93
CA ASN A 283 0.33 31.29 -14.87
C ASN A 283 0.22 32.71 -15.44
N MET A 284 -0.41 33.58 -14.67
CA MET A 284 -0.43 35.02 -14.93
C MET A 284 0.66 35.67 -14.10
N LEU A 285 1.53 36.45 -14.75
CA LEU A 285 2.64 37.09 -14.06
C LEU A 285 2.12 38.16 -13.09
N ALA A 286 2.50 38.06 -11.82
CA ALA A 286 2.21 39.12 -10.84
C ALA A 286 3.11 40.35 -11.05
N ARG A 287 4.33 40.13 -11.56
CA ARG A 287 5.35 41.16 -11.79
C ARG A 287 6.01 40.96 -13.14
N ASP A 288 6.79 41.95 -13.57
CA ASP A 288 7.59 41.86 -14.78
C ASP A 288 8.61 40.72 -14.67
N LEU A 289 8.68 39.88 -15.70
CA LEU A 289 9.66 38.81 -15.83
C LEU A 289 10.95 39.43 -16.37
N ILE A 290 12.04 39.34 -15.61
CA ILE A 290 13.32 39.96 -15.95
C ILE A 290 14.36 38.86 -16.19
N ASP A 291 15.09 38.93 -17.31
CA ASP A 291 16.23 38.04 -17.56
C ASP A 291 17.42 38.45 -16.67
N ALA A 292 17.88 37.52 -15.83
CA ALA A 292 18.97 37.76 -14.88
C ALA A 292 20.32 38.10 -15.57
N LYS A 293 20.51 37.71 -16.84
CA LYS A 293 21.75 37.99 -17.58
C LYS A 293 21.76 39.40 -18.18
N THR A 294 20.65 39.81 -18.80
CA THR A 294 20.57 41.09 -19.52
C THR A 294 19.93 42.21 -18.70
N ASN A 295 19.30 41.89 -17.58
CA ASN A 295 18.49 42.77 -16.75
C ASN A 295 17.37 43.49 -17.54
N LYS A 296 16.86 42.84 -18.58
CA LYS A 296 15.78 43.36 -19.42
C LYS A 296 14.47 42.65 -19.09
N VAL A 297 13.38 43.42 -19.11
CA VAL A 297 12.01 42.88 -19.01
C VAL A 297 11.71 42.07 -20.28
N VAL A 298 11.47 40.78 -20.10
CA VAL A 298 11.16 39.83 -21.17
C VAL A 298 9.65 39.56 -21.30
N ALA A 299 8.89 39.79 -20.23
CA ALA A 299 7.43 39.81 -20.24
C ALA A 299 6.91 40.74 -19.12
N THR A 300 5.83 41.48 -19.38
CA THR A 300 5.27 42.42 -18.39
C THR A 300 4.29 41.73 -17.44
N ALA A 301 4.10 42.32 -16.26
CA ALA A 301 3.07 41.94 -15.30
C ALA A 301 1.68 41.86 -15.96
N GLY A 302 0.84 40.94 -15.49
CA GLY A 302 -0.48 40.64 -16.05
C GLY A 302 -0.47 39.79 -17.31
N THR A 303 0.70 39.51 -17.90
CA THR A 303 0.79 38.64 -19.09
C THR A 303 0.52 37.18 -18.71
N LYS A 304 -0.38 36.52 -19.44
CA LYS A 304 -0.59 35.07 -19.31
C LYS A 304 0.49 34.30 -20.07
N MET A 305 1.16 33.39 -19.38
CA MET A 305 2.25 32.59 -19.93
C MET A 305 1.71 31.46 -20.81
N THR A 306 1.47 31.79 -22.08
CA THR A 306 1.01 30.81 -23.09
C THR A 306 2.17 29.94 -23.59
N PRO A 307 1.92 28.71 -24.07
CA PRO A 307 2.96 27.84 -24.62
C PRO A 307 3.77 28.49 -25.74
N ARG A 308 3.14 29.34 -26.55
CA ARG A 308 3.82 30.07 -27.64
C ARG A 308 4.80 31.12 -27.12
N LEU A 309 4.40 31.87 -26.08
CA LEU A 309 5.27 32.87 -25.45
C LEU A 309 6.44 32.20 -24.74
N LEU A 310 6.19 31.12 -24.01
CA LEU A 310 7.23 30.36 -23.30
C LEU A 310 8.27 29.76 -24.26
N ARG A 311 7.84 29.23 -25.41
CA ARG A 311 8.79 28.80 -26.46
C ARG A 311 9.63 29.96 -26.99
N LYS A 312 9.03 31.12 -27.26
CA LYS A 312 9.79 32.31 -27.68
C LYS A 312 10.83 32.73 -26.65
N LEU A 313 10.50 32.65 -25.37
CA LEU A 313 11.40 32.98 -24.26
C LEU A 313 12.55 31.96 -24.16
N ALA A 314 12.25 30.66 -24.32
CA ALA A 314 13.25 29.61 -24.40
C ALA A 314 14.18 29.77 -25.62
N ASP A 315 13.62 30.04 -26.81
CA ASP A 315 14.35 30.28 -28.06
C ASP A 315 15.24 31.53 -27.98
N ALA A 316 14.84 32.52 -27.15
CA ALA A 316 15.65 33.71 -26.86
C ALA A 316 16.84 33.42 -25.92
N GLY A 317 16.99 32.18 -25.44
CA GLY A 317 18.12 31.73 -24.63
C GLY A 317 18.06 32.20 -23.18
N ILE A 318 16.86 32.45 -22.65
CA ILE A 318 16.67 32.85 -21.24
C ILE A 318 16.92 31.63 -20.36
N ALA A 319 18.01 31.67 -19.59
CA ALA A 319 18.40 30.57 -18.69
C ALA A 319 17.97 30.82 -17.24
N ARG A 320 18.03 32.07 -16.78
CA ARG A 320 17.70 32.44 -15.39
C ARG A 320 16.83 33.67 -15.34
N ILE A 321 15.85 33.65 -14.45
CA ILE A 321 14.95 34.76 -14.17
C ILE A 321 15.42 35.44 -12.89
N PHE A 322 15.39 36.76 -12.88
CA PHE A 322 15.64 37.57 -11.70
C PHE A 322 14.40 37.61 -10.78
N ALA A 323 14.62 37.47 -9.47
CA ALA A 323 13.60 37.54 -8.44
C ALA A 323 14.05 38.52 -7.33
N PRO A 324 13.27 39.57 -7.01
CA PRO A 324 13.54 40.40 -5.83
C PRO A 324 13.30 39.62 -4.53
N ASP A 325 13.82 40.13 -3.42
CA ASP A 325 13.68 39.49 -2.09
C ASP A 325 12.20 39.27 -1.71
N GLU A 326 11.33 40.22 -2.06
CA GLU A 326 9.87 40.14 -1.85
C GLU A 326 9.21 38.91 -2.50
N ASP A 327 9.79 38.36 -3.58
CA ASP A 327 9.21 37.21 -4.28
C ASP A 327 9.48 35.88 -3.54
N LEU A 328 10.48 35.86 -2.65
CA LEU A 328 10.79 34.71 -1.78
C LEU A 328 9.96 34.72 -0.50
N VAL A 329 9.54 35.90 -0.02
CA VAL A 329 8.72 36.01 1.20
C VAL A 329 7.37 35.31 1.00
N GLY A 330 6.98 34.49 1.97
CA GLY A 330 5.77 33.66 1.91
C GLY A 330 5.91 32.36 1.12
N ARG A 331 7.10 32.07 0.56
CA ARG A 331 7.45 30.75 0.03
C ARG A 331 7.93 29.83 1.15
N PHE A 332 8.05 28.54 0.86
CA PHE A 332 8.43 27.53 1.84
C PHE A 332 9.81 26.96 1.56
N LEU A 333 10.64 26.82 2.59
CA LEU A 333 11.95 26.19 2.48
C LEU A 333 11.83 24.70 2.17
N ALA A 334 12.72 24.20 1.30
CA ALA A 334 12.80 22.78 1.00
C ALA A 334 13.75 22.03 1.94
N ASP A 335 14.81 22.71 2.39
CA ASP A 335 15.88 22.15 3.20
C ASP A 335 16.04 22.98 4.48
N ASP A 336 16.63 22.38 5.52
CA ASP A 336 16.98 23.08 6.75
C ASP A 336 18.04 24.15 6.49
N PHE A 337 17.89 25.30 7.15
CA PHE A 337 18.87 26.36 7.11
C PHE A 337 19.68 26.40 8.41
N VAL A 338 20.95 26.04 8.30
CA VAL A 338 21.89 25.98 9.42
C VAL A 338 22.98 27.01 9.23
N ASN A 339 23.20 27.86 10.22
CA ASN A 339 24.33 28.77 10.21
C ASN A 339 25.63 27.97 10.42
N MET A 340 26.41 27.78 9.37
CA MET A 340 27.65 27.00 9.41
C MET A 340 28.73 27.57 10.37
N GLN A 341 28.62 28.83 10.79
CA GLN A 341 29.56 29.44 11.73
C GLN A 341 29.20 29.13 13.20
N THR A 342 27.91 29.07 13.52
CA THR A 342 27.43 28.85 14.90
C THR A 342 26.92 27.42 15.13
N GLY A 343 26.59 26.69 14.07
CA GLY A 343 25.92 25.40 14.12
C GLY A 343 24.44 25.49 14.50
N GLU A 344 23.86 26.70 14.55
CA GLU A 344 22.46 26.92 14.93
C GLU A 344 21.54 26.70 13.73
N VAL A 345 20.46 25.93 13.92
CA VAL A 345 19.37 25.78 12.94
C VAL A 345 18.49 27.02 13.04
N LEU A 346 18.49 27.85 11.99
CA LEU A 346 17.77 29.12 11.96
C LEU A 346 16.37 28.99 11.36
N ALA A 347 16.16 28.01 10.48
CA ALA A 347 14.85 27.64 9.95
C ALA A 347 14.84 26.16 9.54
N GLU A 348 13.70 25.49 9.69
CA GLU A 348 13.53 24.08 9.32
C GLU A 348 12.89 23.93 7.94
N ALA A 349 13.08 22.77 7.32
CA ALA A 349 12.40 22.40 6.10
C ALA A 349 10.87 22.47 6.27
N GLY A 350 10.22 23.17 5.34
CA GLY A 350 8.79 23.45 5.36
C GLY A 350 8.41 24.78 6.04
N ASP A 351 9.33 25.48 6.69
CA ASP A 351 9.05 26.79 7.27
C ASP A 351 8.77 27.84 6.18
N GLU A 352 7.92 28.81 6.52
CA GLU A 352 7.62 29.94 5.65
C GLU A 352 8.75 30.97 5.75
N ILE A 353 9.25 31.40 4.60
CA ILE A 353 10.30 32.42 4.51
C ILE A 353 9.69 33.76 4.89
N SER A 354 9.98 34.21 6.11
CA SER A 354 9.70 35.56 6.57
C SER A 354 10.82 36.53 6.15
N GLU A 355 10.55 37.83 6.22
CA GLU A 355 11.60 38.85 6.00
C GLU A 355 12.78 38.66 6.97
N ASP A 356 12.51 38.30 8.22
CA ASP A 356 13.54 38.09 9.24
C ASP A 356 14.43 36.87 8.94
N ILE A 357 13.83 35.76 8.48
CA ILE A 357 14.56 34.56 8.08
C ILE A 357 15.41 34.87 6.84
N LEU A 358 14.84 35.55 5.85
CA LEU A 358 15.54 35.89 4.62
C LEU A 358 16.73 36.83 4.89
N ASN A 359 16.56 37.85 5.73
CA ASN A 359 17.64 38.74 6.14
C ASN A 359 18.73 37.97 6.87
N SER A 360 18.35 37.07 7.78
CA SER A 360 19.29 36.22 8.53
C SER A 360 20.10 35.30 7.61
N MET A 361 19.49 34.74 6.56
CA MET A 361 20.17 33.96 5.50
C MET A 361 21.17 34.81 4.72
N VAL A 362 20.77 36.03 4.33
CA VAL A 362 21.64 36.95 3.59
C VAL A 362 22.82 37.42 4.45
N GLU A 363 22.60 37.70 5.74
CA GLU A 363 23.65 38.08 6.70
C GLU A 363 24.63 36.94 6.98
N ALA A 364 24.14 35.70 7.04
CA ALA A 364 24.98 34.51 7.14
C ALA A 364 25.81 34.25 5.87
N GLY A 365 25.53 34.96 4.77
CA GLY A 365 26.26 34.87 3.52
C GLY A 365 25.78 33.73 2.62
N GLU A 366 24.53 33.28 2.76
CA GLU A 366 24.01 32.20 1.93
C GLU A 366 23.95 32.58 0.46
N ALA A 367 24.54 31.71 -0.36
CA ALA A 367 24.60 31.90 -1.80
C ALA A 367 23.39 31.27 -2.51
N GLU A 368 22.77 30.25 -1.91
CA GLU A 368 21.71 29.47 -2.52
C GLU A 368 20.59 29.17 -1.51
N ILE A 369 19.33 29.28 -1.94
CA ILE A 369 18.14 28.93 -1.15
C ILE A 369 17.27 27.98 -1.97
N SER A 370 16.97 26.82 -1.39
CA SER A 370 16.07 25.83 -1.95
C SER A 370 14.63 26.09 -1.49
N VAL A 371 13.72 26.28 -2.45
CA VAL A 371 12.32 26.63 -2.17
C VAL A 371 11.38 25.59 -2.79
N LEU A 372 10.34 25.19 -2.07
CA LEU A 372 9.32 24.27 -2.58
C LEU A 372 8.51 24.92 -3.72
N PHE A 373 8.34 24.18 -4.80
CA PHE A 373 7.49 24.60 -5.92
C PHE A 373 6.01 24.42 -5.57
N VAL A 374 5.40 25.51 -5.09
CA VAL A 374 3.97 25.59 -4.79
C VAL A 374 3.37 26.74 -5.59
N ASP A 375 2.44 26.44 -6.49
CA ASP A 375 1.76 27.43 -7.35
C ASP A 375 0.30 27.69 -6.91
N ASN A 376 -0.20 26.95 -5.91
CA ASN A 376 -1.57 27.00 -5.39
C ASN A 376 -2.68 26.76 -6.44
N VAL A 377 -2.31 26.30 -7.64
CA VAL A 377 -3.24 26.01 -8.74
C VAL A 377 -3.14 24.55 -9.16
N ASN A 378 -1.93 24.10 -9.52
CA ASN A 378 -1.65 22.73 -9.94
C ASN A 378 -0.89 21.92 -8.88
N PHE A 379 -0.24 22.61 -7.93
CA PHE A 379 0.53 22.04 -6.84
C PHE A 379 0.22 22.81 -5.56
N GLY A 380 -0.64 22.23 -4.71
CA GLY A 380 -0.98 22.80 -3.42
C GLY A 380 -0.01 22.38 -2.30
N PRO A 381 0.16 23.18 -1.24
CA PRO A 381 1.06 22.88 -0.11
C PRO A 381 0.45 21.91 0.90
N HIS A 382 -0.28 20.87 0.44
CA HIS A 382 -1.11 20.02 1.30
C HIS A 382 -0.28 19.24 2.34
N LEU A 383 0.76 18.55 1.89
CA LEU A 383 1.67 17.81 2.77
C LEU A 383 2.53 18.73 3.63
N ARG A 384 2.92 19.90 3.12
CA ARG A 384 3.66 20.89 3.92
C ARG A 384 2.79 21.41 5.06
N ASN A 385 1.53 21.74 4.78
CA ASN A 385 0.59 22.20 5.81
C ASN A 385 0.27 21.09 6.81
N THR A 386 0.27 19.84 6.36
CA THR A 386 0.14 18.67 7.24
C THR A 386 1.35 18.54 8.16
N LEU A 387 2.56 18.70 7.62
CA LEU A 387 3.81 18.67 8.38
C LEU A 387 3.86 19.78 9.44
N ALA A 388 3.43 21.00 9.08
CA ALA A 388 3.34 22.11 10.02
C ALA A 388 2.27 21.92 11.12
N ALA A 389 1.25 21.09 10.87
CA ALA A 389 0.23 20.74 11.84
C ALA A 389 0.61 19.53 12.71
N ASP A 390 1.61 18.77 12.29
CA ASP A 390 2.15 17.63 13.03
C ASP A 390 2.95 18.12 14.24
N ARG A 391 2.84 17.38 15.33
CA ARG A 391 3.57 17.68 16.58
C ARG A 391 4.83 16.83 16.74
N ASN A 392 4.95 15.78 15.94
CA ASN A 392 6.09 14.89 15.98
C ASN A 392 7.21 15.46 15.11
N ASN A 393 8.45 15.32 15.57
CA ASN A 393 9.64 15.72 14.80
C ASN A 393 10.64 14.57 14.61
N SER A 394 10.39 13.41 15.22
CA SER A 394 11.25 12.24 15.10
C SER A 394 10.45 10.95 14.90
N ARG A 395 11.15 9.92 14.43
CA ARG A 395 10.61 8.56 14.30
C ARG A 395 10.12 8.00 15.63
N GLU A 396 10.84 8.28 16.71
CA GLU A 396 10.53 7.77 18.05
C GLU A 396 9.20 8.33 18.55
N GLU A 397 9.00 9.65 18.42
CA GLU A 397 7.75 10.33 18.77
C GLU A 397 6.60 9.81 17.91
N ALA A 398 6.82 9.67 16.61
CA ALA A 398 5.84 9.16 15.67
C ALA A 398 5.39 7.72 16.01
N LEU A 399 6.34 6.82 16.26
CA LEU A 399 6.05 5.44 16.68
C LEU A 399 5.28 5.40 17.99
N VAL A 400 5.65 6.24 18.95
CA VAL A 400 4.97 6.35 20.25
C VAL A 400 3.53 6.83 20.09
N ASP A 401 3.25 7.81 19.23
CA ASP A 401 1.87 8.29 19.02
C ASP A 401 1.01 7.26 18.27
N ILE A 402 1.59 6.58 17.26
CA ILE A 402 0.95 5.43 16.60
C ILE A 402 0.61 4.34 17.62
N TYR A 403 1.55 4.00 18.51
CA TYR A 403 1.33 3.01 19.57
C TYR A 403 0.18 3.42 20.50
N ARG A 404 0.15 4.68 20.95
CA ARG A 404 -0.93 5.21 21.82
C ARG A 404 -2.30 5.16 21.16
N VAL A 405 -2.39 5.35 19.84
CA VAL A 405 -3.64 5.19 19.09
C VAL A 405 -4.06 3.73 19.03
N MET A 406 -3.11 2.84 18.81
CA MET A 406 -3.41 1.42 18.64
C MET A 406 -3.72 0.71 19.96
N ARG A 407 -3.01 1.05 21.04
CA ARG A 407 -3.14 0.47 22.38
C ARG A 407 -3.29 1.58 23.43
N PRO A 408 -4.49 2.18 23.56
CA PRO A 408 -4.72 3.25 24.50
C PRO A 408 -4.59 2.74 25.94
N GLY A 409 -3.72 3.36 26.74
CA GLY A 409 -3.54 3.05 28.17
C GLY A 409 -2.34 2.17 28.49
N GLU A 410 -1.69 1.55 27.51
CA GLU A 410 -0.42 0.86 27.69
C GLU A 410 0.75 1.86 27.58
N PRO A 411 1.74 1.84 28.49
CA PRO A 411 2.90 2.70 28.39
C PRO A 411 3.76 2.28 27.17
N PRO A 412 4.04 3.19 26.22
CA PRO A 412 4.83 2.86 25.05
C PRO A 412 6.33 2.79 25.39
N THR A 413 7.02 1.76 24.88
CA THR A 413 8.48 1.74 24.74
C THR A 413 8.84 1.80 23.26
N LEU A 414 10.03 2.28 22.90
CA LEU A 414 10.43 2.38 21.50
C LEU A 414 10.41 1.01 20.79
N GLU A 415 10.93 -0.03 21.44
CA GLU A 415 10.94 -1.39 20.91
C GLU A 415 9.53 -1.95 20.69
N SER A 416 8.63 -1.78 21.67
CA SER A 416 7.24 -2.25 21.53
C SER A 416 6.47 -1.48 20.47
N ALA A 417 6.75 -0.18 20.33
CA ALA A 417 6.17 0.66 19.30
C ALA A 417 6.66 0.28 17.89
N HIS A 418 7.97 0.05 17.75
CA HIS A 418 8.55 -0.43 16.50
C HIS A 418 8.01 -1.80 16.11
N ALA A 419 8.04 -2.78 17.02
CA ALA A 419 7.53 -4.12 16.77
C ALA A 419 6.04 -4.12 16.40
N LEU A 420 5.24 -3.27 17.06
CA LEU A 420 3.84 -3.10 16.69
C LEU A 420 3.71 -2.55 15.26
N PHE A 421 4.41 -1.48 14.92
CA PHE A 421 4.36 -0.86 13.60
C PHE A 421 4.77 -1.83 12.47
N GLU A 422 5.87 -2.57 12.65
CA GLU A 422 6.32 -3.62 11.73
C GLU A 422 5.26 -4.71 11.57
N SER A 423 4.69 -5.19 12.68
CA SER A 423 3.68 -6.25 12.67
C SER A 423 2.38 -5.86 11.96
N LEU A 424 2.07 -4.56 11.85
CA LEU A 424 0.82 -4.10 11.26
C LEU A 424 0.79 -4.19 9.74
N PHE A 425 1.94 -4.01 9.07
CA PHE A 425 1.97 -3.81 7.60
C PHE A 425 3.10 -4.55 6.88
N PHE A 426 4.21 -4.83 7.57
CA PHE A 426 5.46 -5.31 6.97
C PHE A 426 5.79 -6.76 7.32
N ASN A 427 4.97 -7.40 8.16
CA ASN A 427 5.13 -8.80 8.57
C ASN A 427 4.16 -9.71 7.81
N SER A 428 4.69 -10.72 7.09
CA SER A 428 3.91 -11.69 6.30
C SER A 428 2.93 -12.52 7.14
N ASP A 429 3.27 -12.80 8.39
CA ASP A 429 2.44 -13.62 9.28
C ASP A 429 1.23 -12.85 9.83
N ARG A 430 1.20 -11.53 9.65
CA ARG A 430 0.13 -10.64 10.14
C ARG A 430 -0.57 -9.87 9.04
N TYR A 431 0.10 -9.65 7.91
CA TYR A 431 -0.39 -8.88 6.79
C TYR A 431 -0.26 -9.62 5.46
N ASP A 432 -1.34 -9.63 4.69
CA ASP A 432 -1.41 -10.28 3.38
C ASP A 432 -2.38 -9.52 2.46
N LEU A 433 -1.88 -9.00 1.35
CA LEU A 433 -2.68 -8.40 0.27
C LEU A 433 -3.35 -9.45 -0.63
N SER A 434 -2.94 -10.72 -0.58
CA SER A 434 -3.10 -11.73 -1.63
C SER A 434 -2.42 -11.36 -2.95
N SER A 435 -2.20 -12.36 -3.80
CA SER A 435 -1.70 -12.13 -5.17
C SER A 435 -2.61 -11.18 -5.96
N VAL A 436 -3.93 -11.37 -5.86
CA VAL A 436 -4.93 -10.50 -6.51
C VAL A 436 -4.82 -9.07 -6.01
N GLY A 437 -4.67 -8.86 -4.70
CA GLY A 437 -4.53 -7.51 -4.15
C GLY A 437 -3.23 -6.84 -4.57
N ARG A 438 -2.12 -7.57 -4.63
CA ARG A 438 -0.84 -7.08 -5.14
C ARG A 438 -0.94 -6.68 -6.62
N VAL A 439 -1.51 -7.52 -7.47
CA VAL A 439 -1.74 -7.21 -8.89
C VAL A 439 -2.60 -5.96 -9.05
N LYS A 440 -3.72 -5.86 -8.31
CA LYS A 440 -4.58 -4.67 -8.37
C LYS A 440 -3.87 -3.41 -7.90
N MET A 441 -3.09 -3.50 -6.82
CA MET A 441 -2.32 -2.37 -6.31
C MET A 441 -1.27 -1.92 -7.31
N ASN A 442 -0.48 -2.84 -7.84
CA ASN A 442 0.53 -2.58 -8.86
C ASN A 442 -0.07 -1.93 -10.11
N SER A 443 -1.19 -2.46 -10.61
CA SER A 443 -1.90 -1.89 -11.76
C SER A 443 -2.46 -0.50 -11.48
N ARG A 444 -2.94 -0.23 -10.27
CA ARG A 444 -3.56 1.05 -9.92
C ARG A 444 -2.53 2.15 -9.63
N LEU A 445 -1.35 1.77 -9.14
CA LEU A 445 -0.25 2.67 -8.77
C LEU A 445 0.86 2.72 -9.83
N GLU A 446 0.73 1.98 -10.92
CA GLU A 446 1.73 1.86 -12.00
C GLU A 446 3.10 1.38 -11.48
N LEU A 447 3.08 0.39 -10.57
CA LEU A 447 4.29 -0.21 -9.98
C LEU A 447 4.61 -1.56 -10.63
N GLU A 448 5.90 -1.82 -10.84
CA GLU A 448 6.41 -3.14 -11.27
C GLU A 448 6.95 -3.88 -10.06
N THR A 449 6.22 -4.90 -9.59
CA THR A 449 6.59 -5.67 -8.39
C THR A 449 6.03 -7.08 -8.50
N ASP A 450 6.77 -8.06 -8.00
CA ASP A 450 6.35 -9.46 -8.04
C ASP A 450 5.09 -9.72 -7.19
N ASP A 451 4.19 -10.55 -7.71
CA ASP A 451 2.90 -10.88 -7.09
C ASP A 451 3.03 -11.73 -5.82
N SER A 452 4.23 -12.30 -5.56
CA SER A 452 4.57 -12.99 -4.33
C SER A 452 4.82 -12.05 -3.15
N ILE A 453 5.11 -10.76 -3.38
CA ILE A 453 5.31 -9.78 -2.31
C ILE A 453 3.95 -9.30 -1.81
N ARG A 454 3.44 -9.95 -0.76
CA ARG A 454 2.08 -9.73 -0.25
C ARG A 454 1.98 -8.73 0.92
N VAL A 455 3.10 -8.27 1.49
CA VAL A 455 3.14 -7.20 2.50
C VAL A 455 3.18 -5.82 1.86
N LEU A 456 2.87 -4.75 2.60
CA LEU A 456 3.07 -3.38 2.10
C LEU A 456 4.56 -3.02 2.07
N ARG A 457 4.93 -2.07 1.21
CA ARG A 457 6.27 -1.48 1.15
C ARG A 457 6.21 0.03 1.31
N LYS A 458 7.34 0.65 1.66
CA LYS A 458 7.51 2.12 1.67
C LYS A 458 7.06 2.70 0.33
N ASP A 459 7.52 2.13 -0.78
CA ASP A 459 7.19 2.61 -2.13
C ASP A 459 5.69 2.55 -2.45
N ASP A 460 5.00 1.50 -1.97
CA ASP A 460 3.54 1.38 -2.15
C ASP A 460 2.84 2.56 -1.45
N ILE A 461 3.22 2.86 -0.21
CA ILE A 461 2.65 3.95 0.58
C ILE A 461 2.93 5.31 -0.09
N LEU A 462 4.17 5.55 -0.51
CA LEU A 462 4.54 6.81 -1.18
C LEU A 462 3.80 6.98 -2.52
N ALA A 463 3.64 5.92 -3.29
CA ALA A 463 2.86 5.94 -4.53
C ALA A 463 1.37 6.23 -4.26
N ILE A 464 0.77 5.63 -3.23
CA ILE A 464 -0.62 5.91 -2.83
C ILE A 464 -0.78 7.40 -2.51
N LEU A 465 0.13 7.95 -1.71
CA LEU A 465 0.08 9.36 -1.33
C LEU A 465 0.29 10.29 -2.53
N ARG A 466 1.17 9.94 -3.48
CA ARG A 466 1.36 10.68 -4.73
C ARG A 466 0.09 10.73 -5.58
N VAL A 467 -0.61 9.60 -5.73
CA VAL A 467 -1.87 9.56 -6.46
C VAL A 467 -2.92 10.39 -5.72
N LEU A 468 -3.01 10.26 -4.39
CA LEU A 468 -4.00 10.98 -3.58
C LEU A 468 -3.79 12.52 -3.61
N THR A 469 -2.54 12.99 -3.51
CA THR A 469 -2.23 14.42 -3.66
C THR A 469 -2.45 14.89 -5.10
N GLY A 470 -2.14 14.05 -6.10
CA GLY A 470 -2.48 14.29 -7.50
C GLY A 470 -3.97 14.49 -7.72
N LEU A 471 -4.82 13.61 -7.18
CA LEU A 471 -6.28 13.73 -7.26
C LEU A 471 -6.79 15.03 -6.66
N LYS A 472 -6.19 15.45 -5.53
CA LYS A 472 -6.51 16.72 -4.89
C LYS A 472 -6.15 17.93 -5.76
N ASP A 473 -5.07 17.84 -6.51
CA ASP A 473 -4.63 18.82 -7.50
C ASP A 473 -5.40 18.70 -8.84
N GLY A 474 -6.40 17.81 -8.94
CA GLY A 474 -7.21 17.62 -10.14
C GLY A 474 -6.57 16.74 -11.21
N ARG A 475 -5.55 15.95 -10.85
CA ARG A 475 -4.86 15.00 -11.73
C ARG A 475 -5.30 13.57 -11.43
N GLY A 476 -5.91 12.91 -12.41
CA GLY A 476 -6.42 11.54 -12.29
C GLY A 476 -7.91 11.48 -11.97
N GLU A 477 -8.42 10.25 -11.87
CA GLU A 477 -9.83 9.97 -11.57
C GLU A 477 -9.93 9.05 -10.34
N VAL A 478 -11.05 9.16 -9.64
CA VAL A 478 -11.39 8.26 -8.52
C VAL A 478 -11.90 6.92 -9.06
N ASP A 479 -11.83 5.89 -8.22
CA ASP A 479 -12.40 4.59 -8.51
C ASP A 479 -13.92 4.60 -8.23
N ASP A 480 -14.68 3.85 -9.03
CA ASP A 480 -16.16 3.81 -9.00
C ASP A 480 -16.79 2.98 -7.86
#